data_AF-A0A2G6IKE9-F1
#
_entry.id   AF-A0A2G6IKE9-F1
#
_cell.length_a   1.000
_cell.length_b   1.000
_cell.length_c   1.000
_cell.angle_alpha   90.00
_cell.angle_beta   90.00
_cell.angle_gamma   90.00
#
_symmetry.space_group_name_H-M   'P 1'
#
loop_
_entity.id
_entity.type
_entity.pdbx_description
1 polymer ?
#
loop_
_entity_poly.entity_id
_entity_poly.type
_entity_poly.pdbx_seq_one_letter_code
_entity_poly.pdbx_strand_id
1 'polypeptide(L)'
;MRVVHRGFDRLELAIESNASPKLTEALQEAKDRAEQEGRALPITYGGVDLDIQPHGGGGYRYLLRGGLMDASFAIKKPNPRDPWGIRVMVGSEFLATLGLGHARRYIEATLARLGVRFGPQHVSIGRADFCVDVLAPGFELVPKQFVMHSHANRADHMDEM
;
A
#
# COMPACT_ATOMS: atom_id res chain seq x y z
N MET A 1 19.22 -26.52 -5.88
CA MET A 1 18.56 -25.22 -5.67
C MET A 1 17.67 -24.93 -6.88
N ARG A 2 16.37 -24.67 -6.67
CA ARG A 2 15.39 -24.43 -7.75
C ARG A 2 14.58 -23.19 -7.42
N VAL A 3 14.55 -22.21 -8.33
CA VAL A 3 13.61 -21.09 -8.24
C VAL A 3 12.20 -21.63 -8.42
N VAL A 4 11.34 -21.42 -7.42
CA VAL A 4 9.92 -21.85 -7.46
C VAL A 4 8.99 -20.71 -7.84
N HIS A 5 9.34 -19.48 -7.48
CA HIS A 5 8.59 -18.29 -7.87
C HIS A 5 9.53 -17.08 -7.96
N ARG A 6 9.18 -16.12 -8.80
CA ARG A 6 9.84 -14.82 -8.91
C ARG A 6 8.84 -13.78 -9.38
N GLY A 7 8.82 -12.62 -8.75
CA GLY A 7 7.84 -11.60 -9.07
C GLY A 7 7.96 -10.35 -8.22
N PHE A 8 6.92 -9.54 -8.27
CA PHE A 8 6.78 -8.37 -7.41
C PHE A 8 6.23 -8.80 -6.06
N ASP A 9 6.84 -8.30 -4.99
CA ASP A 9 6.43 -8.54 -3.61
C ASP A 9 5.65 -7.34 -3.03
N ARG A 10 5.96 -6.13 -3.49
CA ARG A 10 5.24 -4.93 -3.08
C ARG A 10 5.23 -3.93 -4.22
N LEU A 11 4.11 -3.22 -4.37
CA LEU A 11 3.99 -2.10 -5.29
C LEU A 11 3.38 -0.90 -4.58
N GLU A 12 4.08 0.24 -4.64
CA GLU A 12 3.54 1.54 -4.22
C GLU A 12 3.51 2.51 -5.38
N LEU A 13 2.33 3.07 -5.63
CA LEU A 13 2.10 4.06 -6.68
C LEU A 13 1.68 5.37 -6.04
N ALA A 14 2.25 6.48 -6.49
CA ALA A 14 1.71 7.81 -6.28
C ALA A 14 0.87 8.19 -7.52
N ILE A 15 -0.32 8.74 -7.28
CA ILE A 15 -1.26 9.17 -8.31
C ILE A 15 -1.35 10.69 -8.24
N GLU A 16 -1.11 11.33 -9.39
CA GLU A 16 -1.24 12.77 -9.58
C GLU A 16 -2.71 13.15 -9.72
N SER A 17 -3.43 13.06 -8.60
CA SER A 17 -4.79 13.56 -8.46
C SER A 17 -5.08 13.86 -6.99
N ASN A 18 -5.92 14.86 -6.76
CA ASN A 18 -6.49 15.15 -5.46
C ASN A 18 -7.88 14.52 -5.32
N ALA A 19 -8.29 14.24 -4.09
CA ALA A 19 -9.66 13.84 -3.79
C ALA A 19 -10.65 14.98 -4.11
N SER A 20 -11.84 14.64 -4.60
CA SER A 20 -12.90 15.63 -4.81
C SER A 20 -13.36 16.22 -3.47
N PRO A 21 -13.99 17.41 -3.46
CA PRO A 21 -14.58 17.96 -2.23
C PRO A 21 -15.56 17.00 -1.57
N LYS A 22 -16.43 16.37 -2.37
CA LYS A 22 -17.42 15.38 -1.89
C LYS A 22 -16.78 14.13 -1.27
N LEU A 23 -15.72 13.61 -1.88
CA LEU A 23 -14.98 12.49 -1.29
C LEU A 23 -14.29 12.93 0.01
N THR A 24 -13.67 14.10 0.01
CA THR A 24 -12.96 14.65 1.17
C THR A 24 -13.88 14.82 2.38
N GLU A 25 -15.09 15.35 2.16
CA GLU A 25 -16.11 15.49 3.20
C GLU A 25 -16.52 14.14 3.79
N ALA A 26 -16.85 13.17 2.93
CA ALA A 26 -17.22 11.81 3.37
C ALA A 26 -16.09 11.12 4.15
N LEU A 27 -14.85 11.25 3.69
CA LEU A 27 -13.69 10.70 4.40
C LEU A 27 -13.43 11.41 5.72
N GLN A 28 -13.67 12.72 5.80
CA GLN A 28 -13.49 13.47 7.04
C GLN A 28 -14.53 13.05 8.08
N GLU A 29 -15.80 12.98 7.72
CA GLU A 29 -16.87 12.52 8.61
C GLU A 29 -16.60 11.11 9.13
N ALA A 30 -16.26 10.18 8.23
CA ALA A 30 -15.98 8.79 8.62
C ALA A 30 -14.71 8.69 9.50
N LYS A 31 -13.68 9.49 9.22
CA LYS A 31 -12.46 9.53 10.04
C LYS A 31 -12.74 10.10 11.43
N ASP A 32 -13.54 11.15 11.54
CA ASP A 32 -13.86 11.77 12.82
C ASP A 32 -14.62 10.78 13.72
N ARG A 33 -15.50 9.97 13.14
CA ARG A 33 -16.16 8.85 13.83
C ARG A 33 -15.15 7.76 14.23
N ALA A 34 -14.24 7.38 13.34
CA ALA A 34 -13.20 6.38 13.65
C ALA A 34 -12.29 6.85 14.80
N GLU A 35 -11.93 8.14 14.83
CA GLU A 35 -11.17 8.75 15.94
C GLU A 35 -11.95 8.69 17.26
N GLN A 36 -13.25 8.98 17.25
CA GLN A 36 -14.10 8.89 18.43
C GLN A 36 -14.20 7.45 18.97
N GLU A 37 -14.28 6.46 18.07
CA GLU A 37 -14.34 5.04 18.45
C GLU A 37 -12.97 4.41 18.73
N GLY A 38 -11.88 5.11 18.43
CA GLY A 38 -10.50 4.64 18.65
C GLY A 38 -10.10 3.42 17.81
N ARG A 39 -10.83 3.13 16.71
CA ARG A 39 -10.62 1.93 15.87
C ARG A 39 -10.94 2.22 14.41
N ALA A 40 -10.49 1.35 13.52
CA ALA A 40 -10.89 1.42 12.12
C ALA A 40 -12.38 1.14 11.97
N LEU A 41 -13.04 1.88 11.06
CA LEU A 41 -14.47 1.74 10.78
C LEU A 41 -14.72 1.48 9.30
N PRO A 42 -15.72 0.66 8.96
CA PRO A 42 -16.10 0.45 7.58
C PRO A 42 -16.68 1.72 6.97
N ILE A 43 -16.36 1.97 5.71
CA ILE A 43 -16.89 3.04 4.86
C ILE A 43 -17.23 2.47 3.48
N THR A 44 -18.41 2.84 2.98
CA THR A 44 -18.84 2.58 1.61
C THR A 44 -18.92 3.89 0.85
N TYR A 45 -18.19 4.02 -0.26
CA TYR A 45 -18.27 5.17 -1.15
C TYR A 45 -18.18 4.74 -2.61
N GLY A 46 -19.13 5.17 -3.44
CA GLY A 46 -19.12 4.84 -4.88
C GLY A 46 -19.16 3.34 -5.17
N GLY A 47 -19.67 2.51 -4.25
CA GLY A 47 -19.66 1.04 -4.36
C GLY A 47 -18.29 0.43 -4.10
N VAL A 48 -17.43 1.12 -3.35
CA VAL A 48 -16.16 0.61 -2.81
C VAL A 48 -16.32 0.52 -1.30
N ASP A 49 -16.04 -0.66 -0.76
CA ASP A 49 -16.05 -0.95 0.68
C ASP A 49 -14.61 -1.05 1.18
N LEU A 50 -14.27 -0.21 2.15
CA LEU A 50 -12.95 -0.10 2.77
C LEU A 50 -13.13 0.19 4.26
N ASP A 51 -12.06 0.08 5.02
CA ASP A 51 -11.96 0.51 6.41
C ASP A 51 -11.12 1.78 6.52
N ILE A 52 -11.70 2.84 7.05
CA ILE A 52 -10.98 4.07 7.35
C ILE A 52 -10.31 3.97 8.72
N GLN A 53 -9.02 4.31 8.75
CA GLN A 53 -8.25 4.33 9.99
C GLN A 53 -8.54 5.63 10.77
N PRO A 54 -8.49 5.60 12.12
CA PRO A 54 -8.68 6.80 12.93
C PRO A 54 -7.54 7.81 12.72
N HIS A 55 -6.35 7.35 12.35
CA HIS A 55 -5.17 8.18 12.21
C HIS A 55 -4.75 8.39 10.76
N GLY A 56 -3.99 9.46 10.54
CA GLY A 56 -3.21 9.67 9.32
C GLY A 56 -1.76 9.20 9.50
N GLY A 57 -0.91 9.42 8.49
CA GLY A 57 0.51 9.08 8.57
C GLY A 57 1.28 9.49 7.32
N GLY A 58 2.57 9.81 7.46
CA GLY A 58 3.46 10.09 6.31
C GLY A 58 2.99 11.22 5.39
N GLY A 59 2.29 12.23 5.91
CA GLY A 59 1.72 13.34 5.14
C GLY A 59 0.32 13.08 4.55
N TYR A 60 -0.26 11.88 4.75
CA TYR A 60 -1.62 11.54 4.33
C TYR A 60 -2.60 11.73 5.49
N ARG A 61 -3.78 12.29 5.19
CA ARG A 61 -4.82 12.58 6.19
C ARG A 61 -5.76 11.39 6.39
N TYR A 62 -6.08 10.70 5.30
CA TYR A 62 -7.02 9.57 5.30
C TYR A 62 -6.27 8.32 4.88
N LEU A 63 -6.30 7.29 5.72
CA LEU A 63 -5.77 5.97 5.41
C LEU A 63 -6.94 5.01 5.32
N LEU A 64 -7.07 4.39 4.15
CA LEU A 64 -8.08 3.39 3.85
C LEU A 64 -7.37 2.05 3.66
N ARG A 65 -7.89 1.02 4.30
CA ARG A 65 -7.43 -0.36 4.17
C ARG A 65 -8.61 -1.28 3.87
N GLY A 66 -8.35 -2.53 3.57
CA GLY A 66 -9.39 -3.46 3.18
C GLY A 66 -9.71 -3.37 1.69
N GLY A 67 -10.74 -4.09 1.27
CA GLY A 67 -10.94 -4.42 -0.14
C GLY A 67 -10.16 -5.69 -0.51
N LEU A 68 -9.85 -5.85 -1.80
CA LEU A 68 -9.25 -7.09 -2.30
C LEU A 68 -7.82 -7.28 -1.76
N MET A 69 -7.62 -8.34 -0.98
CA MET A 69 -6.31 -8.77 -0.42
C MET A 69 -5.55 -7.61 0.24
N ASP A 70 -6.25 -6.86 1.10
CA ASP A 70 -5.71 -5.75 1.91
C ASP A 70 -4.98 -4.64 1.16
N ALA A 71 -5.37 -4.39 -0.10
CA ALA A 71 -4.95 -3.20 -0.81
C ALA A 71 -5.23 -1.93 0.01
N SER A 72 -4.28 -0.99 0.02
CA SER A 72 -4.36 0.19 0.88
C SER A 72 -4.29 1.47 0.05
N PHE A 73 -5.08 2.46 0.44
CA PHE A 73 -5.16 3.77 -0.21
C PHE A 73 -4.91 4.85 0.83
N ALA A 74 -3.95 5.73 0.58
CA ALA A 74 -3.65 6.87 1.43
C ALA A 74 -3.92 8.16 0.66
N ILE A 75 -4.71 9.05 1.25
CA ILE A 75 -5.23 10.25 0.59
C ILE A 75 -4.85 11.47 1.42
N LYS A 76 -4.22 12.46 0.77
CA LYS A 76 -3.90 13.76 1.35
C LYS A 76 -5.16 14.64 1.41
N LYS A 77 -5.12 15.65 2.29
CA LYS A 77 -6.06 16.77 2.14
C LYS A 77 -5.73 17.47 0.81
N PRO A 78 -6.72 17.82 -0.04
CA PRO A 78 -6.46 18.46 -1.32
C PRO A 78 -5.58 19.70 -1.19
N ASN A 79 -4.51 19.77 -1.99
CA ASN A 79 -3.57 20.89 -2.01
C ASN A 79 -3.26 21.30 -3.46
N PRO A 80 -3.58 22.53 -3.90
CA PRO A 80 -3.28 22.99 -5.25
C PRO A 80 -1.78 23.02 -5.60
N ARG A 81 -0.89 23.06 -4.58
CA ARG A 81 0.58 23.07 -4.77
C ARG A 81 1.21 21.68 -4.79
N ASP A 82 0.42 20.64 -4.52
CA ASP A 82 0.89 19.25 -4.50
C ASP A 82 -0.15 18.37 -5.19
N PRO A 83 0.02 18.09 -6.49
CA PRO A 83 -0.95 17.31 -7.25
C PRO A 83 -0.86 15.81 -6.92
N TRP A 84 0.20 15.34 -6.22
CA TRP A 84 0.39 13.94 -5.82
C TRP A 84 -0.39 13.61 -4.55
N GLY A 85 -1.72 13.66 -4.66
CA GLY A 85 -2.64 13.58 -3.52
C GLY A 85 -2.93 12.17 -3.03
N ILE A 86 -2.66 11.13 -3.81
CA ILE A 86 -3.09 9.76 -3.52
C ILE A 86 -1.91 8.80 -3.64
N ARG A 87 -1.78 7.89 -2.67
CA ARG A 87 -0.87 6.75 -2.72
C ARG A 87 -1.67 5.45 -2.65
N VAL A 88 -1.29 4.49 -3.47
CA VAL A 88 -1.86 3.15 -3.50
C VAL A 88 -0.77 2.15 -3.19
N MET A 89 -1.05 1.20 -2.30
CA MET A 89 -0.12 0.17 -1.88
C MET A 89 -0.78 -1.20 -2.07
N VAL A 90 -0.06 -2.10 -2.73
CA VAL A 90 -0.46 -3.49 -2.95
C VAL A 90 0.63 -4.41 -2.41
N GLY A 91 0.22 -5.37 -1.59
CA GLY A 91 1.12 -6.31 -0.91
C GLY A 91 1.39 -7.59 -1.70
N SER A 92 2.22 -8.43 -1.09
CA SER A 92 2.77 -9.65 -1.69
C SER A 92 1.69 -10.68 -2.00
N GLU A 93 0.73 -10.88 -1.10
CA GLU A 93 -0.37 -11.83 -1.28
C GLU A 93 -1.17 -11.52 -2.55
N PHE A 94 -1.53 -10.25 -2.76
CA PHE A 94 -2.21 -9.77 -3.96
C PHE A 94 -1.36 -10.05 -5.20
N LEU A 95 -0.09 -9.64 -5.18
CA LEU A 95 0.80 -9.71 -6.35
C LEU A 95 1.13 -11.14 -6.74
N ALA A 96 1.37 -12.02 -5.76
CA ALA A 96 1.64 -13.43 -5.98
C ALA A 96 0.41 -14.18 -6.52
N THR A 97 -0.79 -13.79 -6.09
CA THR A 97 -2.04 -14.49 -6.44
C THR A 97 -2.66 -13.99 -7.74
N LEU A 98 -2.68 -12.67 -7.94
CA LEU A 98 -3.43 -12.02 -9.01
C LEU A 98 -2.54 -11.33 -10.06
N GLY A 99 -1.28 -11.07 -9.71
CA GLY A 99 -0.30 -10.43 -10.59
C GLY A 99 -0.57 -8.94 -10.86
N LEU A 100 0.40 -8.31 -11.55
CA LEU A 100 0.37 -6.88 -11.86
C LEU A 100 -0.81 -6.46 -12.75
N GLY A 101 -1.22 -7.32 -13.68
CA GLY A 101 -2.32 -7.02 -14.60
C GLY A 101 -3.64 -6.82 -13.84
N HIS A 102 -3.90 -7.67 -12.84
CA HIS A 102 -5.08 -7.51 -11.99
C HIS A 102 -4.92 -6.32 -11.05
N ALA A 103 -3.73 -6.12 -10.47
CA ALA A 103 -3.46 -4.97 -9.60
C ALA A 103 -3.79 -3.65 -10.31
N ARG A 104 -3.30 -3.48 -11.54
CA ARG A 104 -3.60 -2.30 -12.37
C ARG A 104 -5.12 -2.09 -12.54
N ARG A 105 -5.85 -3.12 -12.96
CA ARG A 105 -7.31 -3.02 -13.19
C ARG A 105 -8.07 -2.72 -11.90
N TYR A 106 -7.69 -3.34 -10.79
CA TYR A 106 -8.30 -3.11 -9.49
C TYR A 106 -8.08 -1.66 -9.03
N ILE A 107 -6.87 -1.15 -9.14
CA ILE A 107 -6.54 0.24 -8.77
C ILE A 107 -7.33 1.23 -9.62
N GLU A 108 -7.33 1.06 -10.94
CA GLU A 108 -8.06 1.91 -11.88
C GLU A 108 -9.57 1.90 -11.57
N ALA A 109 -10.17 0.73 -11.35
CA ALA A 109 -11.59 0.59 -11.05
C ALA A 109 -11.98 1.18 -9.68
N THR A 110 -11.17 0.95 -8.66
CA THR A 110 -11.41 1.46 -7.30
C THR A 110 -11.30 2.98 -7.26
N LEU A 111 -10.23 3.55 -7.84
CA LEU A 111 -10.07 5.01 -7.90
C LEU A 111 -11.15 5.66 -8.75
N ALA A 112 -11.55 5.04 -9.87
CA ALA A 112 -12.68 5.49 -10.67
C ALA A 112 -13.99 5.63 -9.86
N ARG A 113 -14.29 4.64 -9.02
CA ARG A 113 -15.47 4.64 -8.13
C ARG A 113 -15.38 5.67 -7.02
N LEU A 114 -14.17 5.92 -6.51
CA LEU A 114 -13.89 7.03 -5.59
C LEU A 114 -13.93 8.41 -6.27
N GLY A 115 -14.22 8.47 -7.57
CA GLY A 115 -14.31 9.73 -8.33
C GLY A 115 -12.95 10.31 -8.74
N VAL A 116 -11.90 9.50 -8.69
CA VAL A 116 -10.54 9.87 -9.09
C VAL A 116 -10.30 9.40 -10.52
N ARG A 117 -9.90 10.32 -11.40
CA ARG A 117 -9.56 10.03 -12.80
C ARG A 117 -8.10 10.36 -13.01
N PHE A 118 -7.36 9.43 -13.61
CA PHE A 118 -5.94 9.60 -13.92
C PHE A 118 -5.60 8.84 -15.20
N GLY A 119 -4.53 9.27 -15.88
CA GLY A 119 -3.98 8.58 -17.05
C GLY A 119 -2.59 8.01 -16.75
N PRO A 120 -1.98 7.28 -17.69
CA PRO A 120 -0.65 6.68 -17.49
C PRO A 120 0.43 7.69 -17.07
N GLN A 121 0.36 8.93 -17.54
CA GLN A 121 1.30 10.00 -17.22
C GLN A 121 1.13 10.57 -15.80
N HIS A 122 0.00 10.28 -15.14
CA HIS A 122 -0.31 10.74 -13.77
C HIS A 122 0.07 9.70 -12.71
N VAL A 123 0.97 8.77 -13.03
CA VAL A 123 1.38 7.68 -12.15
C VAL A 123 2.90 7.71 -11.95
N SER A 124 3.33 7.66 -10.70
CA SER A 124 4.74 7.51 -10.33
C SER A 124 4.91 6.29 -9.45
N ILE A 125 5.92 5.47 -9.74
CA ILE A 125 6.26 4.29 -8.93
C ILE A 125 7.10 4.77 -7.75
N GLY A 126 6.53 4.76 -6.56
CA GLY A 126 7.23 5.14 -5.33
C GLY A 126 8.12 4.02 -4.78
N ARG A 127 7.67 2.77 -4.93
CA ARG A 127 8.41 1.58 -4.47
C ARG A 127 7.97 0.36 -5.25
N ALA A 128 8.92 -0.50 -5.59
CA ALA A 128 8.68 -1.83 -6.11
C ALA A 128 9.67 -2.79 -5.43
N ASP A 129 9.14 -3.76 -4.69
CA ASP A 129 9.93 -4.82 -4.09
C ASP A 129 9.79 -6.07 -4.96
N PHE A 130 10.87 -6.84 -5.10
CA PHE A 130 10.90 -8.08 -5.87
C PHE A 130 11.21 -9.25 -4.93
N CYS A 131 10.54 -10.38 -5.14
CA CYS A 131 10.80 -11.63 -4.45
C CYS A 131 11.30 -12.69 -5.43
N VAL A 132 12.18 -13.56 -4.92
CA VAL A 132 12.58 -14.81 -5.59
C VAL A 132 12.53 -15.91 -4.56
N ASP A 133 11.55 -16.79 -4.70
CA ASP A 133 11.38 -17.93 -3.82
C ASP A 133 12.20 -19.09 -4.36
N VAL A 134 13.02 -19.67 -3.49
CA VAL A 134 13.97 -20.73 -3.87
C VAL A 134 13.76 -21.95 -2.99
N LEU A 135 13.47 -23.08 -3.61
CA LEU A 135 13.56 -24.38 -2.97
C LEU A 135 15.02 -24.84 -2.98
N ALA A 136 15.66 -24.78 -1.81
CA ALA A 136 17.05 -25.15 -1.62
C ALA A 136 17.20 -26.11 -0.43
N PRO A 137 16.95 -27.42 -0.62
CA PRO A 137 17.17 -28.40 0.45
C PRO A 137 18.64 -28.36 0.90
N GLY A 138 18.86 -28.24 2.22
CA GLY A 138 20.19 -28.14 2.81
C GLY A 138 20.79 -26.72 2.81
N PHE A 139 20.07 -25.71 2.33
CA PHE A 139 20.47 -24.32 2.53
C PHE A 139 20.03 -23.86 3.92
N GLU A 140 20.97 -23.31 4.69
CA GLU A 140 20.73 -22.76 6.02
C GLU A 140 21.18 -21.31 6.06
N LEU A 141 20.38 -20.46 6.72
CA LEU A 141 20.79 -19.10 7.03
C LEU A 141 21.75 -19.16 8.22
N VAL A 142 23.03 -18.85 7.98
CA VAL A 142 24.05 -18.80 9.03
C VAL A 142 24.36 -17.32 9.34
N PRO A 143 23.89 -16.74 10.46
CA PRO A 143 24.04 -15.32 10.77
C PRO A 143 25.49 -14.81 10.64
N LYS A 144 26.45 -15.62 11.11
CA LYS A 144 27.89 -15.33 11.05
C LYS A 144 28.46 -15.21 9.63
N GLN A 145 27.70 -15.62 8.61
CA GLN A 145 28.09 -15.56 7.20
C GLN A 145 27.42 -14.39 6.46
N PHE A 146 26.62 -13.56 7.15
CA PHE A 146 26.11 -12.33 6.58
C PHE A 146 27.17 -11.24 6.66
N VAL A 147 27.54 -10.69 5.51
CA VAL A 147 28.38 -9.49 5.43
C VAL A 147 27.45 -8.28 5.32
N MET A 148 27.36 -7.51 6.39
CA MET A 148 26.62 -6.25 6.40
C MET A 148 27.54 -5.08 6.06
N HIS A 149 26.99 -4.06 5.42
CA HIS A 149 27.70 -2.81 5.18
C HIS A 149 28.06 -2.15 6.52
N SER A 150 29.19 -1.46 6.61
CA SER A 150 29.68 -0.82 7.85
C SER A 150 28.72 0.23 8.44
N HIS A 151 27.79 0.74 7.64
CA HIS A 151 26.75 1.68 8.04
C HIS A 151 25.38 1.03 8.28
N ALA A 152 25.31 -0.30 8.36
CA ALA A 152 24.06 -0.99 8.70
C ALA A 152 23.72 -0.73 10.18
N ASN A 153 22.60 -0.05 10.43
CA ASN A 153 22.14 0.28 11.79
C ASN A 153 21.19 -0.78 12.36
N ARG A 154 21.12 -1.96 11.74
CA ARG A 154 20.33 -3.10 12.22
C ARG A 154 21.31 -4.19 12.61
N ALA A 155 21.21 -4.65 13.85
CA ALA A 155 21.95 -5.81 14.33
C ALA A 155 21.16 -7.09 14.04
N ASP A 156 21.86 -8.22 14.03
CA ASP A 156 21.25 -9.54 14.00
C ASP A 156 20.28 -9.70 15.18
N HIS A 157 19.10 -10.28 14.93
CA HIS A 157 18.20 -10.69 16.02
C HIS A 157 18.81 -11.92 16.68
N MET A 158 19.66 -11.71 17.69
CA MET A 158 20.15 -12.81 18.51
C MET A 158 19.04 -13.24 19.46
N ASP A 159 18.44 -14.40 19.20
CA ASP A 159 17.72 -15.12 20.26
C ASP A 159 18.78 -15.62 21.25
N GLU A 160 18.68 -15.17 22.51
CA GLU A 160 19.47 -15.71 23.61
C GLU A 160 19.16 -17.22 23.74
N MET A 161 20.22 -18.04 23.73
CA MET A 161 20.15 -19.47 24.04
C MET A 161 19.78 -19.70 25.51
#